data_AF-A0A377Z378-F1
#
_entry.id   AF-A0A377Z378-F1
#
_cell.length_a   1.000
_cell.length_b   1.000
_cell.length_c   1.000
_cell.angle_alpha   90.00
_cell.angle_beta   90.00
_cell.angle_gamma   90.00
#
_symmetry.space_group_name_H-M   'P 1'
#
loop_
_entity.id
_entity.type
_entity.pdbx_description
1 polymer ?
#
loop_
_entity_poly.entity_id
_entity_poly.type
_entity_poly.pdbx_seq_one_letter_code
_entity_poly.pdbx_strand_id
1 'polypeptide(L)'
;MADSEGSCPLRNVVRVANFGSVQLSSSFLASCPLALSSALYIEQQAKPLTRQLMASDLRQIEHLGSFACRNIYHRQQARRSEHATADALDVSGFRLADGRRVSVLQGWRSETSHPWLVALLNNSCHYFVTRWGQSTTRLTPTIFISACAGRASAFEHKAL
;
A
#
# COMPACT_ATOMS: atom_id res chain seq x y z
N MET A 1 19.91 -0.14 9.16
CA MET A 1 19.62 -1.02 8.01
C MET A 1 19.76 -2.45 8.51
N ALA A 2 18.92 -3.38 8.04
CA ALA A 2 18.90 -4.76 8.51
C ALA A 2 18.96 -5.72 7.32
N ASP A 3 20.16 -6.09 6.89
CA ASP A 3 20.32 -7.06 5.82
C ASP A 3 20.10 -8.47 6.35
N SER A 4 19.52 -9.35 5.53
CA SER A 4 19.32 -10.76 5.88
C SER A 4 19.81 -11.69 4.78
N GLU A 5 20.33 -12.84 5.18
CA GLU A 5 20.68 -13.94 4.28
C GLU A 5 19.55 -14.98 4.22
N GLY A 6 19.47 -15.74 3.13
CA GLY A 6 18.49 -16.83 2.97
C GLY A 6 17.74 -16.80 1.63
N SER A 7 16.60 -17.49 1.57
CA SER A 7 15.81 -17.63 0.34
C SER A 7 15.18 -16.31 -0.15
N CYS A 8 15.01 -15.33 0.75
CA CYS A 8 14.60 -13.96 0.42
C CYS A 8 15.55 -12.98 1.13
N PRO A 9 16.73 -12.71 0.56
CA PRO A 9 17.67 -11.79 1.19
C PRO A 9 17.10 -10.38 1.14
N LEU A 10 17.10 -9.71 2.30
CA LEU A 10 16.80 -8.30 2.39
C LEU A 10 18.12 -7.52 2.31
N ARG A 11 18.11 -6.46 1.51
CA ARG A 11 19.25 -5.57 1.29
C ARG A 11 18.75 -4.13 1.33
N ASN A 12 19.46 -3.27 2.06
CA ASN A 12 19.09 -1.85 2.16
C ASN A 12 17.63 -1.63 2.60
N VAL A 13 17.19 -2.43 3.58
CA VAL A 13 15.87 -2.26 4.18
C VAL A 13 15.94 -1.40 5.44
N VAL A 14 14.86 -0.67 5.66
CA VAL A 14 14.62 0.16 6.83
C VAL A 14 13.37 -0.33 7.55
N ARG A 15 13.34 -0.12 8.87
CA ARG A 15 12.13 -0.31 9.65
C ARG A 15 11.40 1.02 9.73
N VAL A 16 10.23 1.09 9.11
CA VAL A 16 9.38 2.28 9.14
C VAL A 16 8.44 2.17 10.34
N ALA A 17 8.46 3.16 11.22
CA ALA A 17 7.57 3.24 12.38
C ALA A 17 6.37 4.17 12.15
N ASN A 18 6.57 5.26 11.40
CA ASN A 18 5.58 6.27 11.08
C ASN A 18 6.03 7.10 9.87
N PHE A 19 5.11 7.91 9.33
CA PHE A 19 5.38 8.89 8.28
C PHE A 19 5.04 10.29 8.79
N GLY A 20 6.01 10.96 9.41
CA GLY A 20 5.80 12.25 10.06
C GLY A 20 4.70 12.16 11.12
N SER A 21 3.61 12.93 10.95
CA SER A 21 2.46 12.93 11.84
C SER A 21 1.47 11.78 11.62
N VAL A 22 1.66 10.95 10.59
CA VAL A 22 0.80 9.81 10.26
C VAL A 22 1.39 8.54 10.87
N GLN A 23 0.63 7.93 11.77
CA GLN A 23 1.01 6.69 12.43
C GLN A 23 0.75 5.46 11.55
N LEU A 24 1.40 4.35 11.90
CA LEU A 24 1.14 3.04 11.34
C LEU A 24 0.48 2.14 12.37
N SER A 25 -0.29 1.13 11.94
CA SER A 25 -0.82 0.11 12.87
C SER A 25 0.27 -0.72 13.54
N SER A 26 1.44 -0.83 12.90
CA SER A 26 2.65 -1.45 13.45
C SER A 26 3.88 -0.96 12.68
N SER A 27 5.10 -1.18 13.18
CA SER A 27 6.29 -0.95 12.34
C SER A 27 6.45 -2.06 11.29
N PHE A 28 6.97 -1.75 10.10
CA PHE A 28 7.25 -2.76 9.07
C PHE A 28 8.62 -2.58 8.42
N LEU A 29 9.15 -3.65 7.80
CA LEU A 29 10.37 -3.59 6.99
C LEU A 29 10.03 -3.18 5.57
N ALA A 30 10.72 -2.18 5.04
CA ALA A 30 10.56 -1.68 3.69
C ALA A 30 11.93 -1.57 3.03
N SER A 31 12.02 -1.77 1.72
CA SER A 31 13.18 -1.31 0.96
C SER A 31 13.30 0.22 1.06
N CYS A 32 14.53 0.76 0.95
CA CYS A 32 14.73 2.21 0.91
C CYS A 32 13.86 2.91 -0.16
N PRO A 33 13.73 2.40 -1.41
CA PRO A 33 12.83 2.99 -2.40
C PRO A 33 11.37 2.99 -1.97
N LEU A 34 10.85 1.87 -1.43
CA LEU A 34 9.47 1.80 -0.96
C LEU A 34 9.22 2.79 0.18
N ALA A 35 10.14 2.88 1.14
CA ALA A 35 10.03 3.80 2.26
C ALA A 35 10.01 5.26 1.80
N LEU A 36 10.90 5.64 0.87
CA LEU A 36 10.98 6.99 0.33
C LEU A 36 9.73 7.36 -0.49
N SER A 37 9.33 6.50 -1.43
CA SER A 37 8.12 6.72 -2.24
C SER A 37 6.88 6.84 -1.35
N SER A 38 6.78 6.00 -0.31
CA SER A 38 5.67 6.05 0.66
C SER A 38 5.65 7.36 1.45
N ALA A 39 6.80 7.81 1.95
CA ALA A 39 6.91 9.08 2.67
C ALA A 39 6.48 10.27 1.79
N LEU A 40 6.96 10.32 0.55
CA LEU A 40 6.62 11.38 -0.40
C LEU A 40 5.13 11.34 -0.78
N TYR A 41 4.59 10.16 -1.11
CA TYR A 41 3.18 9.99 -1.47
C TYR A 41 2.25 10.41 -0.32
N ILE A 42 2.56 10.01 0.91
CA ILE A 42 1.73 10.34 2.06
C ILE A 42 1.73 11.85 2.32
N GLU A 43 2.90 12.48 2.26
CA GLU A 43 3.03 13.91 2.53
C GLU A 43 2.39 14.77 1.44
N GLN A 44 2.64 14.43 0.17
CA GLN A 44 2.29 15.27 -0.97
C GLN A 44 0.87 14.99 -1.49
N GLN A 45 0.37 13.76 -1.39
CA GLN A 45 -0.92 13.37 -1.97
C GLN A 45 -1.92 12.93 -0.91
N ALA A 46 -1.59 11.94 -0.08
CA ALA A 46 -2.58 11.31 0.80
C ALA A 46 -3.14 12.29 1.84
N LYS A 47 -2.28 13.08 2.50
CA LYS A 47 -2.71 14.08 3.48
C LYS A 47 -3.58 15.18 2.84
N PRO A 48 -3.17 15.85 1.73
CA PRO A 48 -4.01 16.84 1.07
C PRO A 48 -5.35 16.29 0.56
N LEU A 49 -5.37 15.13 -0.11
CA LEU A 49 -6.59 14.52 -0.61
C LEU A 49 -7.56 14.15 0.51
N THR A 50 -7.04 13.71 1.66
CA THR A 50 -7.88 13.42 2.84
C THR A 50 -8.51 14.69 3.38
N ARG A 51 -7.77 15.79 3.50
CA ARG A 51 -8.36 17.08 3.91
C ARG A 51 -9.42 17.56 2.92
N GLN A 52 -9.15 17.44 1.63
CA GLN A 52 -10.05 17.93 0.58
C GLN A 52 -11.34 17.11 0.46
N LEU A 53 -11.23 15.78 0.43
CA LEU A 53 -12.37 14.89 0.11
C LEU A 53 -13.07 14.37 1.36
N MET A 54 -12.35 14.26 2.48
CA MET A 54 -12.91 13.79 3.73
C MET A 54 -13.13 14.92 4.72
N ALA A 55 -12.64 16.15 4.50
CA ALA A 55 -12.70 17.24 5.49
C ALA A 55 -12.09 16.86 6.86
N SER A 56 -11.03 16.05 6.84
CA SER A 56 -10.32 15.60 8.05
C SER A 56 -8.84 15.32 7.74
N ASP A 57 -8.02 15.18 8.78
CA ASP A 57 -6.61 14.80 8.61
C ASP A 57 -6.41 13.30 8.69
N LEU A 58 -5.51 12.77 7.85
CA LEU A 58 -5.05 11.39 7.94
C LEU A 58 -4.17 11.23 9.19
N ARG A 59 -4.55 10.33 10.10
CA ARG A 59 -3.82 10.10 11.36
C ARG A 59 -3.15 8.74 11.46
N GLN A 60 -3.75 7.71 10.89
CA GLN A 60 -3.15 6.38 10.90
C GLN A 60 -3.43 5.62 9.60
N ILE A 61 -2.45 4.84 9.17
CA ILE A 61 -2.59 3.84 8.11
C ILE A 61 -2.55 2.45 8.76
N GLU A 62 -3.58 1.66 8.51
CA GLU A 62 -3.66 0.26 8.90
C GLU A 62 -3.15 -0.61 7.75
N HIS A 63 -2.20 -1.49 8.03
CA HIS A 63 -1.54 -2.32 7.02
C HIS A 63 -1.32 -3.76 7.50
N LEU A 64 -1.15 -4.67 6.55
CA LEU A 64 -0.86 -6.09 6.79
C LEU A 64 0.64 -6.42 6.72
N GLY A 65 1.46 -5.44 6.33
CA GLY A 65 2.91 -5.55 6.28
C GLY A 65 3.45 -5.50 4.86
N SER A 66 4.78 -5.52 4.76
CA SER A 66 5.50 -5.34 3.51
C SER A 66 6.42 -6.50 3.14
N PHE A 67 6.84 -7.31 4.12
CA PHE A 67 7.71 -8.45 3.88
C PHE A 67 6.97 -9.77 4.12
N ALA A 68 6.98 -10.62 3.10
CA ALA A 68 6.53 -12.01 3.19
C ALA A 68 7.36 -12.85 2.20
N CYS A 69 8.26 -13.68 2.73
CA CYS A 69 9.11 -14.54 1.91
C CYS A 69 8.30 -15.72 1.34
N ARG A 70 7.68 -15.51 0.17
CA ARG A 70 6.93 -16.52 -0.59
C ARG A 70 7.05 -16.31 -2.10
N ASN A 71 7.00 -17.40 -2.87
CA ASN A 71 6.90 -17.32 -4.34
C ASN A 71 5.49 -16.88 -4.76
N ILE A 72 5.37 -16.19 -5.90
CA ILE A 72 4.05 -15.88 -6.48
C ILE A 72 3.32 -17.21 -6.79
N TYR A 73 2.05 -17.32 -6.40
CA TYR A 73 1.19 -18.52 -6.61
C TYR A 73 1.70 -19.84 -5.99
N HIS A 74 2.62 -19.82 -5.02
CA HIS A 74 3.20 -21.05 -4.43
C HIS A 74 3.84 -22.01 -5.45
N ARG A 75 4.10 -21.57 -6.69
CA ARG A 75 4.75 -22.40 -7.70
C ARG A 75 6.27 -22.31 -7.55
N GLN A 76 6.95 -23.44 -7.60
CA GLN A 76 8.41 -23.52 -7.42
C GLN A 76 9.19 -22.72 -8.47
N GLN A 77 8.61 -22.49 -9.66
CA GLN A 77 9.25 -21.79 -10.79
C GLN A 77 8.66 -20.40 -11.08
N ALA A 78 7.77 -19.89 -10.23
CA ALA A 78 7.21 -18.56 -10.42
C ALA A 78 8.18 -17.47 -9.94
N ARG A 79 8.06 -16.28 -10.54
CA ARG A 79 8.78 -15.08 -10.07
C ARG A 79 8.51 -14.85 -8.58
N ARG A 80 9.51 -14.32 -7.87
CA ARG A 80 9.37 -13.87 -6.47
C ARG A 80 8.42 -12.68 -6.41
N SER A 81 7.60 -12.61 -5.36
CA SER A 81 6.69 -11.47 -5.12
C SER A 81 7.49 -10.24 -4.71
N GLU A 82 6.95 -9.06 -4.99
CA GLU A 82 7.46 -7.77 -4.50
C GLU A 82 7.52 -7.73 -2.95
N HIS A 83 6.70 -8.51 -2.26
CA HIS A 83 6.83 -8.71 -0.80
C HIS A 83 8.06 -9.52 -0.38
N ALA A 84 8.65 -10.31 -1.27
CA ALA A 84 9.87 -11.06 -0.96
C ALA A 84 11.10 -10.15 -0.87
N THR A 85 11.02 -8.94 -1.45
CA THR A 85 12.08 -7.91 -1.39
C THR A 85 11.69 -6.71 -0.54
N ALA A 86 10.55 -6.76 0.18
CA ALA A 86 9.99 -5.64 0.92
C ALA A 86 9.75 -4.39 0.05
N ASP A 87 9.39 -4.60 -1.22
CA ASP A 87 9.08 -3.55 -2.21
C ASP A 87 7.57 -3.33 -2.41
N ALA A 88 6.72 -4.00 -1.62
CA ALA A 88 5.26 -3.81 -1.63
C ALA A 88 4.74 -3.61 -0.21
N LEU A 89 3.69 -2.80 -0.03
CA LEU A 89 2.97 -2.62 1.23
C LEU A 89 1.48 -2.88 1.03
N ASP A 90 0.93 -3.74 1.87
CA ASP A 90 -0.49 -4.09 1.86
C ASP A 90 -1.27 -3.22 2.86
N VAL A 91 -2.16 -2.35 2.38
CA VAL A 91 -2.99 -1.46 3.21
C VAL A 91 -4.39 -2.02 3.37
N SER A 92 -4.87 -2.05 4.61
CA SER A 92 -6.20 -2.53 4.97
C SER A 92 -7.18 -1.41 5.33
N GLY A 93 -6.68 -0.24 5.74
CA GLY A 93 -7.54 0.88 6.09
C GLY A 93 -6.82 2.12 6.60
N PHE A 94 -7.61 3.11 7.01
CA PHE A 94 -7.14 4.41 7.43
C PHE A 94 -7.95 4.91 8.64
N ARG A 95 -7.32 5.73 9.49
CA ARG A 95 -8.01 6.47 10.54
C ARG A 95 -7.80 7.96 10.37
N LEU A 96 -8.90 8.69 10.51
CA LEU A 96 -8.95 10.13 10.37
C LEU A 96 -8.97 10.81 11.74
N ALA A 97 -8.64 12.10 11.79
CA ALA A 97 -8.58 12.88 13.02
C ALA A 97 -9.93 13.03 13.73
N ASP A 98 -11.03 12.91 13.00
CA ASP A 98 -12.39 12.93 13.56
C ASP A 98 -12.89 11.57 14.07
N GLY A 99 -12.01 10.57 14.11
CA GLY A 99 -12.33 9.23 14.61
C GLY A 99 -12.91 8.28 13.56
N ARG A 100 -13.21 8.74 12.33
CA ARG A 100 -13.64 7.83 11.26
C ARG A 100 -12.55 6.83 10.92
N ARG A 101 -12.95 5.56 10.80
CA ARG A 101 -12.13 4.49 10.26
C ARG A 101 -12.67 4.10 8.89
N VAL A 102 -11.82 4.17 7.87
CA VAL A 102 -12.17 3.73 6.52
C VAL A 102 -11.41 2.46 6.19
N SER A 103 -12.11 1.33 6.21
CA SER A 103 -11.58 0.06 5.69
C SER A 103 -11.51 0.14 4.17
N VAL A 104 -10.44 -0.36 3.58
CA VAL A 104 -10.30 -0.45 2.12
C VAL A 104 -11.41 -1.32 1.52
N LEU A 105 -11.66 -2.49 2.12
CA LEU A 105 -12.62 -3.47 1.61
C LEU A 105 -14.06 -2.92 1.62
N GLN A 106 -14.45 -2.28 2.72
CA GLN A 106 -15.81 -1.73 2.88
C GLN A 106 -15.94 -0.38 2.19
N GLY A 107 -14.89 0.44 2.24
CA GLY A 107 -14.91 1.79 1.73
C GLY A 107 -15.03 1.86 0.21
N TRP A 108 -14.61 0.81 -0.51
CA TRP A 108 -14.81 0.71 -1.95
C TRP A 108 -16.29 0.55 -2.34
N ARG A 109 -17.14 0.06 -1.43
CA ARG A 109 -18.59 -0.07 -1.64
C ARG A 109 -19.39 1.10 -1.06
N SER A 110 -18.72 2.05 -0.41
CA SER A 110 -19.35 3.16 0.27
C SER A 110 -19.31 4.41 -0.61
N GLU A 111 -20.46 5.02 -0.86
CA GLU A 111 -20.58 6.24 -1.66
C GLU A 111 -19.75 7.40 -1.12
N THR A 112 -19.55 7.47 0.20
CA THR A 112 -18.83 8.57 0.85
C THR A 112 -17.31 8.40 0.78
N SER A 113 -16.78 7.18 0.95
CA SER A 113 -15.33 6.95 0.91
C SER A 113 -14.80 6.49 -0.44
N HIS A 114 -15.64 5.96 -1.32
CA HIS A 114 -15.21 5.44 -2.62
C HIS A 114 -14.49 6.51 -3.47
N PRO A 115 -15.01 7.74 -3.64
CA PRO A 115 -14.32 8.77 -4.42
C PRO A 115 -12.94 9.12 -3.84
N TRP A 116 -12.83 9.17 -2.51
CA TRP A 116 -11.57 9.42 -1.83
C TRP A 116 -10.56 8.27 -2.04
N LEU A 117 -10.98 7.01 -1.91
CA LEU A 117 -10.11 5.86 -2.16
C LEU A 117 -9.66 5.77 -3.62
N VAL A 118 -10.54 6.11 -4.58
CA VAL A 118 -10.18 6.22 -6.00
C VAL A 118 -9.15 7.32 -6.22
N ALA A 119 -9.34 8.49 -5.59
CA ALA A 119 -8.39 9.59 -5.70
C ALA A 119 -7.01 9.23 -5.13
N LEU A 120 -6.95 8.57 -3.96
CA LEU A 120 -5.72 8.04 -3.40
C LEU A 120 -5.03 7.06 -4.38
N LEU A 121 -5.78 6.09 -4.90
CA LEU A 121 -5.27 5.10 -5.84
C LEU A 121 -4.68 5.75 -7.10
N ASN A 122 -5.43 6.65 -7.74
CA ASN A 122 -5.01 7.31 -8.97
C ASN A 122 -3.73 8.14 -8.77
N ASN A 123 -3.63 8.87 -7.66
CA ASN A 123 -2.48 9.72 -7.37
C ASN A 123 -1.24 8.95 -6.89
N SER A 124 -1.38 7.66 -6.55
CA SER A 124 -0.26 6.81 -6.14
C SER A 124 0.65 6.41 -7.31
N CYS A 125 0.13 6.35 -8.54
CA CYS A 125 0.84 5.91 -9.74
C CYS A 125 2.21 6.58 -9.96
N HIS A 126 2.32 7.87 -9.64
CA HIS A 126 3.54 8.65 -9.87
C HIS A 126 4.67 8.29 -8.88
N TYR A 127 4.32 7.69 -7.73
CA TYR A 127 5.25 7.38 -6.64
C TYR A 127 5.68 5.92 -6.67
N PHE A 128 4.78 5.04 -7.12
CA PHE A 128 4.98 3.60 -7.15
C PHE A 128 5.02 3.11 -8.59
N VAL A 129 6.10 3.46 -9.28
CA VAL A 129 6.50 2.79 -10.51
C VAL A 129 7.26 1.52 -10.13
N THR A 130 6.66 0.36 -10.41
CA THR A 130 7.39 -0.89 -10.30
C THR A 130 8.61 -0.82 -11.22
N ARG A 131 9.80 -1.13 -10.70
CA ARG A 131 11.07 -1.22 -11.47
C ARG A 131 11.00 -2.20 -12.66
N TRP A 132 9.91 -2.94 -12.76
CA TRP A 132 9.62 -3.86 -13.85
C TRP A 132 8.34 -3.41 -14.54
N GLY A 133 8.44 -3.18 -15.84
CA GLY A 133 7.30 -2.85 -16.69
C GLY A 133 6.17 -3.87 -16.52
N GLN A 134 4.97 -3.35 -16.27
CA GLN A 134 3.68 -4.03 -16.36
C GLN A 134 3.65 -5.49 -15.85
N SER A 135 3.84 -5.74 -14.55
CA SER A 135 3.42 -7.03 -13.96
C SER A 135 1.91 -7.01 -13.71
N THR A 136 1.19 -7.78 -14.53
CA THR A 136 -0.24 -8.08 -14.43
C THR A 136 -0.52 -9.06 -13.29
N THR A 137 -0.28 -8.67 -12.03
CA THR A 137 -0.67 -9.51 -10.89
C THR A 137 -2.10 -9.16 -10.48
N ARG A 138 -3.07 -10.03 -10.83
CA ARG A 138 -4.43 -9.98 -10.25
C ARG A 138 -4.32 -10.33 -8.77
N LEU A 139 -4.47 -9.35 -7.90
CA LEU A 139 -4.44 -9.55 -6.46
C LEU A 139 -5.82 -9.26 -5.87
N THR A 140 -6.15 -10.13 -4.91
CA THR A 140 -7.25 -10.12 -3.93
C THR A 140 -7.45 -8.76 -3.25
N PRO A 141 -8.55 -8.53 -2.48
CA PRO A 141 -9.04 -7.19 -2.11
C PRO A 141 -8.20 -6.42 -1.06
N THR A 142 -6.90 -6.63 -1.05
CA THR A 142 -5.92 -5.81 -0.33
C THR A 142 -5.40 -4.76 -1.30
N ILE A 143 -5.48 -3.47 -0.94
CA ILE A 143 -4.76 -2.46 -1.71
C ILE A 143 -3.27 -2.72 -1.47
N PHE A 144 -2.63 -3.35 -2.45
CA PHE A 144 -1.21 -3.17 -2.65
C PHE A 144 -1.02 -1.70 -2.98
N ILE A 145 -0.15 -0.99 -2.27
CA ILE A 145 0.39 0.30 -2.73
C ILE A 145 1.33 0.04 -3.94
N SER A 146 0.80 -0.57 -4.99
CA SER A 146 1.45 -0.91 -6.26
C SER A 146 0.46 -1.01 -7.41
N ALA A 147 -0.84 -0.83 -7.17
CA ALA A 147 -1.83 -0.84 -8.24
C ALA A 147 -1.95 0.57 -8.85
N CYS A 148 -1.16 0.84 -9.89
CA CYS A 148 -1.45 2.00 -10.73
C CYS A 148 -2.80 1.81 -11.43
N ALA A 149 -3.56 2.90 -11.54
CA ALA A 149 -4.91 2.99 -12.10
C ALA A 149 -4.99 2.43 -13.53
N GLY A 150 -5.26 1.13 -13.63
CA GLY A 150 -5.61 0.47 -14.88
C GLY A 150 -6.74 -0.55 -14.74
N ARG A 151 -7.18 -0.88 -13.51
CA ARG A 151 -8.22 -1.91 -13.23
C ARG A 151 -8.94 -1.69 -11.89
N ALA A 152 -9.47 -0.49 -11.64
CA ALA A 152 -10.43 -0.28 -10.53
C ALA A 152 -11.65 -1.24 -10.61
N SER A 153 -11.98 -1.69 -11.83
CA SER A 153 -13.03 -2.66 -12.15
C SER A 153 -12.75 -4.11 -11.70
N ALA A 154 -11.53 -4.45 -11.25
CA ALA A 154 -11.25 -5.80 -10.71
C ALA A 154 -11.72 -5.99 -9.25
N PHE A 155 -12.01 -4.91 -8.52
CA PHE A 155 -12.55 -4.97 -7.15
C PHE A 155 -14.07 -5.22 -7.14
N GLU A 156 -14.80 -4.79 -8.17
CA GLU A 156 -16.26 -4.94 -8.28
C GLU A 156 -16.74 -6.40 -8.36
N HIS A 157 -15.94 -7.32 -8.91
CA HIS A 157 -16.37 -8.70 -9.19
C HIS A 157 -15.96 -9.75 -8.15
N LYS A 158 -15.27 -9.36 -7.07
CA LYS A 158 -14.95 -10.27 -5.94
C LYS A 158 -15.66 -9.87 -4.64
N ALA A 159 -16.67 -9.02 -4.79
CA ALA A 159 -17.51 -8.52 -3.72
C ALA A 159 -18.81 -9.32 -3.50
N LEU A 160 -18.99 -10.40 -4.26
CA LEU A 160 -20.04 -11.42 -4.12
C LEU A 160 -19.46 -12.68 -3.47
#